data_AF-A0A351CX47-F1
#
_entry.id   AF-A0A351CX47-F1
#
_cell.length_a   1.000
_cell.length_b   1.000
_cell.length_c   1.000
_cell.angle_alpha   90.00
_cell.angle_beta   90.00
_cell.angle_gamma   90.00
#
_symmetry.space_group_name_H-M   'P 1'
#
loop_
_entity.id
_entity.type
_entity.pdbx_description
1 polymer ?
#
loop_
_entity_poly.entity_id
_entity_poly.type
_entity_poly.pdbx_seq_one_letter_code
_entity_poly.pdbx_strand_id
1 'polypeptide(L)'
;MNHITDQNAYRRRRLIAGALGLGALGTFGALRYGDGTVSAEQADKGPAPGSDEPTVSDETGERLTHKFAATHYNNAYEFGWDKTDPVEKSGGFELKPWQVTFDGLCGKPGTFDLDELMGMPFSQLEERVYDFRCVEAWSMV
;
A
#
# COMPACT_ATOMS: atom_id res chain seq x y z
N MET A 1 -9.20 0.56 16.88
CA MET A 1 -10.15 -0.51 16.49
C MET A 1 -9.87 -0.82 15.03
N ASN A 2 -8.97 -1.78 14.78
CA ASN A 2 -8.43 -1.98 13.44
C ASN A 2 -9.51 -2.67 12.60
N HIS A 3 -9.88 -2.07 11.46
CA HIS A 3 -10.89 -2.62 10.53
C HIS A 3 -10.33 -3.79 9.70
N ILE A 4 -9.55 -4.65 10.35
CA ILE A 4 -9.03 -5.89 9.78
C ILE A 4 -10.21 -6.85 9.60
N THR A 5 -10.34 -7.42 8.41
CA THR A 5 -11.35 -8.47 8.17
C THR A 5 -11.06 -9.64 9.11
N ASP A 6 -12.06 -10.02 9.93
CA ASP A 6 -11.95 -11.14 10.88
C ASP A 6 -11.26 -12.35 10.24
N GLN A 7 -10.35 -12.97 10.99
CA GLN A 7 -9.49 -14.03 10.46
C GLN A 7 -10.32 -15.23 9.94
N ASN A 8 -11.46 -15.51 10.55
CA ASN A 8 -12.36 -16.58 10.12
C ASN A 8 -13.12 -16.18 8.84
N ALA A 9 -13.54 -14.92 8.70
CA ALA A 9 -14.10 -14.38 7.47
C ALA A 9 -13.10 -14.44 6.30
N TYR A 10 -11.84 -14.06 6.52
CA TYR A 10 -10.77 -14.18 5.51
C TYR A 10 -10.51 -15.65 5.13
N ARG A 11 -10.28 -16.53 6.12
CA ARG A 11 -10.06 -17.98 5.90
C ARG A 11 -11.22 -18.63 5.14
N ARG A 12 -12.47 -18.30 5.50
CA ARG A 12 -13.68 -18.83 4.86
C ARG A 12 -13.80 -18.35 3.41
N ARG A 13 -13.55 -17.07 3.12
CA ARG A 13 -13.52 -16.54 1.75
C ARG A 13 -12.44 -17.21 0.90
N ARG A 14 -11.22 -17.39 1.44
CA ARG A 14 -10.12 -18.10 0.77
C ARG A 14 -10.49 -19.56 0.46
N LEU A 15 -11.13 -20.25 1.41
CA LEU A 15 -11.55 -21.64 1.23
C LEU A 15 -12.65 -21.79 0.18
N ILE A 16 -13.66 -20.90 0.19
CA ILE A 16 -14.72 -20.86 -0.84
C ILE A 16 -14.14 -20.57 -2.22
N ALA A 17 -13.28 -19.55 -2.35
CA ALA A 17 -12.64 -19.20 -3.62
C ALA A 17 -11.74 -20.34 -4.14
N GLY A 18 -10.99 -20.99 -3.25
CA GLY A 18 -10.17 -22.16 -3.59
C GLY A 18 -11.01 -23.36 -4.04
N ALA A 19 -12.11 -23.67 -3.34
CA ALA A 19 -13.02 -24.76 -3.69
C ALA A 19 -13.73 -24.51 -5.03
N LEU A 20 -14.19 -23.29 -5.29
CA LEU A 20 -14.79 -22.91 -6.57
C LEU A 20 -13.77 -22.95 -7.72
N GLY A 21 -12.54 -22.48 -7.49
CA GLY A 21 -11.45 -22.56 -8.46
C GLY A 21 -11.07 -24.00 -8.83
N LEU A 22 -10.92 -24.88 -7.82
CA LEU A 22 -10.67 -26.31 -8.01
C LEU A 22 -11.84 -27.01 -8.70
N GLY A 23 -13.08 -26.68 -8.35
CA GLY A 23 -14.28 -27.21 -9.00
C GLY A 23 -14.36 -26.82 -10.48
N ALA A 24 -14.13 -25.54 -10.81
CA ALA A 24 -14.13 -25.05 -12.19
C ALA A 24 -12.99 -25.67 -13.02
N LEU A 25 -11.76 -25.68 -12.49
CA LEU A 25 -10.59 -26.26 -13.18
C LEU A 25 -10.69 -27.78 -13.33
N GLY A 26 -11.15 -28.49 -12.30
CA GLY A 26 -11.36 -29.94 -12.36
C GLY A 26 -12.45 -30.34 -13.35
N THR A 27 -13.58 -29.64 -13.35
CA THR A 27 -14.67 -29.89 -14.30
C THR A 27 -14.26 -29.55 -15.74
N PHE A 28 -13.57 -28.42 -15.95
CA PHE A 28 -13.06 -28.05 -17.27
C PHE A 28 -11.97 -29.01 -17.76
N GLY A 29 -11.05 -29.43 -16.88
CA GLY A 29 -10.01 -30.41 -17.18
C GLY A 29 -10.60 -31.76 -17.60
N ALA A 30 -11.51 -32.31 -16.80
CA ALA A 30 -12.19 -33.57 -17.12
C ALA A 30 -12.99 -33.50 -18.43
N LEU A 31 -13.72 -32.41 -18.68
CA LEU A 31 -14.47 -32.21 -19.94
C LEU A 31 -13.57 -31.98 -21.17
N ARG A 32 -12.36 -31.43 -21.00
CA ARG A 32 -11.46 -31.06 -22.10
C ARG A 32 -10.43 -32.13 -22.45
N TYR A 33 -9.98 -32.92 -21.46
CA TYR A 33 -8.86 -33.86 -21.59
C TYR A 33 -9.18 -35.30 -21.16
N GLY A 34 -10.36 -35.58 -20.60
CA GLY A 34 -10.73 -36.92 -20.13
C GLY A 34 -9.96 -37.35 -18.87
N ASP A 35 -9.79 -38.66 -18.70
CA ASP A 35 -9.10 -39.29 -17.54
C ASP A 35 -7.56 -39.15 -17.56
N GLY A 36 -7.06 -38.10 -18.21
CA GLY A 36 -5.64 -37.77 -18.26
C GLY A 36 -5.20 -36.99 -17.03
N THR A 37 -4.37 -37.58 -16.19
CA THR A 37 -3.79 -36.92 -15.01
C THR A 37 -2.73 -35.88 -15.41
N VAL A 38 -3.15 -34.62 -15.55
CA VAL A 38 -2.22 -33.50 -15.75
C VAL A 38 -1.68 -33.05 -14.39
N SER A 39 -0.44 -33.43 -14.07
CA SER A 39 0.23 -32.95 -12.86
C SER A 39 0.54 -31.47 -13.00
N ALA A 40 0.08 -30.64 -12.05
CA ALA A 40 0.50 -29.25 -11.97
C ALA A 40 1.98 -29.20 -11.56
N GLU A 41 2.85 -28.78 -12.47
CA GLU A 41 4.25 -28.57 -12.14
C GLU A 41 4.34 -27.49 -11.05
N GLN A 42 4.93 -27.87 -9.93
CA GLN A 42 4.92 -27.07 -8.72
C GLN A 42 5.91 -25.91 -8.92
N ALA A 43 5.40 -24.79 -9.42
CA ALA A 43 6.17 -23.58 -9.66
C ALA A 43 6.97 -23.22 -8.39
N ASP A 44 8.28 -23.44 -8.46
CA ASP A 44 9.18 -23.23 -7.34
C ASP A 44 9.19 -21.74 -7.01
N LYS A 45 8.42 -21.38 -5.99
CA LYS A 45 8.51 -20.06 -5.38
C LYS A 45 9.77 -20.05 -4.54
N GLY A 46 10.89 -19.87 -5.23
CA GLY A 46 12.18 -19.58 -4.62
C GLY A 46 12.02 -18.46 -3.59
N PRO A 47 12.85 -18.43 -2.54
CA PRO A 47 12.67 -17.49 -1.44
C PRO A 47 12.57 -16.06 -1.98
N ALA A 48 11.51 -15.33 -1.60
CA ALA A 48 11.49 -13.90 -1.82
C ALA A 48 12.78 -13.31 -1.21
N PRO A 49 13.52 -12.46 -1.93
CA PRO A 49 14.83 -11.99 -1.48
C PRO A 49 14.68 -11.37 -0.09
N GLY A 50 15.38 -11.97 0.88
CA GLY A 50 15.43 -11.44 2.23
C GLY A 50 16.10 -10.09 2.20
N SER A 51 15.34 -9.02 2.46
CA SER A 51 15.94 -7.73 2.78
C SER A 51 16.61 -7.85 4.15
N ASP A 52 17.93 -7.78 4.20
CA ASP A 52 18.70 -7.70 5.46
C ASP A 52 18.45 -6.38 6.24
N GLU A 53 17.60 -5.50 5.70
CA GLU A 53 17.05 -4.33 6.36
C GLU A 53 16.34 -4.72 7.68
N PRO A 54 16.70 -4.09 8.82
CA PRO A 54 16.06 -4.37 10.09
C PRO A 54 14.56 -4.06 10.03
N THR A 55 13.73 -5.05 10.34
CA THR A 55 12.28 -4.84 10.47
C THR A 55 12.00 -3.94 11.67
N VAL A 56 11.66 -2.68 11.39
CA VAL A 56 11.10 -1.76 12.38
C VAL A 56 9.64 -2.16 12.61
N SER A 57 9.21 -2.15 13.87
CA SER A 57 7.81 -2.30 14.26
C SER A 57 7.35 -1.06 15.03
N ASP A 58 6.05 -0.78 14.96
CA ASP A 58 5.43 0.26 15.78
C ASP A 58 5.28 -0.18 17.26
N GLU A 59 4.60 0.64 18.07
CA GLU A 59 4.27 0.35 19.46
C GLU A 59 3.29 -0.83 19.66
N THR A 60 2.56 -1.22 18.62
CA THR A 60 1.64 -2.39 18.64
C THR A 60 2.30 -3.70 18.18
N GLY A 61 3.51 -3.62 17.62
CA GLY A 61 4.27 -4.74 17.06
C GLY A 61 3.96 -5.01 15.58
N GLU A 62 3.20 -4.16 14.91
CA GLU A 62 2.96 -4.21 13.46
C GLU A 62 4.23 -3.75 12.72
N ARG A 63 4.59 -4.50 11.67
CA ARG A 63 5.81 -4.26 10.89
C ARG A 63 5.62 -3.04 9.99
N LEU A 64 6.47 -2.03 10.17
CA LEU A 64 6.52 -0.85 9.31
C LEU A 64 7.07 -1.19 7.92
N THR A 65 6.68 -0.37 6.95
CA THR A 65 7.24 -0.34 5.61
C THR A 65 8.68 0.14 5.66
N HIS A 66 9.58 -0.55 4.96
CA HIS A 66 10.94 -0.08 4.80
C HIS A 66 10.94 1.29 4.12
N LYS A 67 11.68 2.25 4.70
CA LYS A 67 11.75 3.65 4.20
C LYS A 67 12.00 3.71 2.69
N PHE A 68 12.86 2.83 2.16
CA PHE A 68 13.12 2.74 0.73
C PHE A 68 11.84 2.50 -0.09
N ALA A 69 11.00 1.54 0.29
CA ALA A 69 9.74 1.29 -0.41
C ALA A 69 8.77 2.47 -0.29
N ALA A 70 8.68 3.10 0.89
CA ALA A 70 7.82 4.27 1.11
C ALA A 70 8.21 5.49 0.25
N THR A 71 9.48 5.65 -0.11
CA THR A 71 9.98 6.78 -0.92
C THR A 71 10.35 6.46 -2.37
N HIS A 72 10.18 5.21 -2.83
CA HIS A 72 10.50 4.79 -4.21
C HIS A 72 9.37 3.99 -4.89
N TYR A 73 8.24 3.76 -4.22
CA TYR A 73 7.07 3.08 -4.78
C TYR A 73 5.83 3.97 -4.58
N ASN A 74 5.70 4.99 -5.42
CA ASN A 74 4.75 6.08 -5.21
C ASN A 74 3.84 6.30 -6.42
N ASN A 75 2.66 6.87 -6.17
CA ASN A 75 1.77 7.40 -7.20
C ASN A 75 1.76 8.92 -7.09
N ALA A 76 2.43 9.60 -8.01
CA ALA A 76 2.37 11.06 -8.17
C ALA A 76 2.44 11.37 -9.67
N TYR A 77 1.28 11.42 -10.33
CA TYR A 77 1.16 11.41 -11.79
C TYR A 77 1.67 12.70 -12.46
N GLU A 78 1.85 13.75 -11.68
CA GLU A 78 2.55 14.98 -12.02
C GLU A 78 4.01 14.73 -12.44
N PHE A 79 4.62 13.64 -11.93
CA PHE A 79 5.99 13.24 -12.22
C PHE A 79 6.08 12.02 -13.15
N GLY A 80 5.02 11.25 -13.33
CA GLY A 80 4.94 10.17 -14.31
C GLY A 80 4.03 9.00 -13.91
N TRP A 81 4.04 7.93 -14.70
CA TRP A 81 3.09 6.81 -14.56
C TRP A 81 3.71 5.58 -13.88
N ASP A 82 5.01 5.40 -13.99
CA ASP A 82 5.71 4.28 -13.36
C ASP A 82 5.97 4.56 -11.88
N LYS A 83 6.03 3.51 -11.07
CA LYS A 83 6.11 3.64 -9.60
C LYS A 83 7.40 4.31 -9.08
N THR A 84 8.45 4.33 -9.90
CA THR A 84 9.73 5.01 -9.62
C THR A 84 9.82 6.41 -10.25
N ASP A 85 8.91 6.78 -11.16
CA ASP A 85 8.90 8.11 -11.80
C ASP A 85 8.92 9.27 -10.77
N PRO A 86 8.14 9.21 -9.66
CA PRO A 86 8.17 10.28 -8.66
C PRO A 86 9.53 10.51 -8.03
N VAL A 87 10.28 9.46 -7.67
CA VAL A 87 11.60 9.62 -7.05
C VAL A 87 12.68 10.04 -8.05
N GLU A 88 12.55 9.62 -9.31
CA GLU A 88 13.48 10.00 -10.38
C GLU A 88 13.29 11.45 -10.86
N LYS A 89 12.04 11.97 -10.85
CA LYS A 89 11.69 13.22 -11.54
C LYS A 89 11.27 14.38 -10.62
N SER A 90 10.91 14.12 -9.35
CA SER A 90 10.54 15.19 -8.40
C SER A 90 11.70 16.01 -7.85
N GLY A 91 12.96 15.61 -8.08
CA GLY A 91 14.15 16.28 -7.50
C GLY A 91 14.33 17.76 -7.87
N GLY A 92 13.65 18.26 -8.91
CA GLY A 92 13.60 19.68 -9.30
C GLY A 92 12.41 20.46 -8.75
N PHE A 93 11.58 19.88 -7.88
CA PHE A 93 10.36 20.52 -7.37
C PHE A 93 10.64 21.47 -6.21
N GLU A 94 10.36 22.76 -6.40
CA GLU A 94 10.59 23.80 -5.38
C GLU A 94 9.49 23.82 -4.31
N LEU A 95 9.78 23.19 -3.16
CA LEU A 95 8.86 23.10 -2.01
C LEU A 95 8.76 24.37 -1.15
N LYS A 96 9.57 25.41 -1.40
CA LYS A 96 9.52 26.70 -0.68
C LYS A 96 9.83 27.87 -1.62
N PRO A 97 9.11 29.01 -1.53
CA PRO A 97 7.99 29.27 -0.62
C PRO A 97 6.72 28.51 -1.03
N TRP A 98 5.96 28.05 -0.04
CA TRP A 98 4.70 27.34 -0.25
C TRP A 98 3.61 27.91 0.67
N GLN A 99 2.38 28.00 0.16
CA GLN A 99 1.23 28.56 0.85
C GLN A 99 0.00 27.68 0.64
N VAL A 100 -0.89 27.63 1.64
CA VAL A 100 -2.15 26.89 1.60
C VAL A 100 -3.30 27.84 1.89
N THR A 101 -4.27 27.91 0.97
CA THR A 101 -5.46 28.75 1.11
C THR A 101 -6.66 27.92 1.58
N PHE A 102 -7.29 28.38 2.65
CA PHE A 102 -8.56 27.87 3.18
C PHE A 102 -9.67 28.85 2.79
N ASP A 103 -10.64 28.37 2.03
CA ASP A 103 -11.74 29.16 1.46
C ASP A 103 -13.03 28.33 1.39
N GLY A 104 -14.13 28.94 0.92
CA GLY A 104 -15.45 28.33 0.81
C GLY A 104 -16.28 28.52 2.08
N LEU A 105 -17.02 27.49 2.49
CA LEU A 105 -17.91 27.57 3.66
C LEU A 105 -17.14 27.36 4.97
N CYS A 106 -16.24 28.30 5.28
CA CYS A 106 -15.46 28.31 6.51
C CYS A 106 -15.66 29.60 7.31
N GLY A 107 -15.57 29.54 8.64
CA GLY A 107 -15.78 30.71 9.51
C GLY A 107 -14.60 31.70 9.55
N LYS A 108 -13.42 31.29 9.06
CA LYS A 108 -12.19 32.08 9.03
C LYS A 108 -11.36 31.69 7.79
N PRO A 109 -11.68 32.21 6.59
CA PRO A 109 -10.84 32.00 5.42
C PRO A 109 -9.49 32.70 5.59
N GLY A 110 -8.47 32.18 4.91
CA GLY A 110 -7.11 32.72 4.98
C GLY A 110 -6.12 31.89 4.17
N THR A 111 -4.99 32.52 3.84
CA THR A 111 -3.83 31.85 3.25
C THR A 111 -2.72 31.83 4.28
N PHE A 112 -2.12 30.67 4.50
CA PHE A 112 -1.07 30.46 5.50
C PHE A 112 0.18 29.90 4.83
N ASP A 113 1.35 30.26 5.33
CA ASP A 113 2.61 29.62 4.92
C ASP A 113 2.85 28.30 5.68
N LEU A 114 3.89 27.56 5.27
CA LEU A 114 4.20 26.27 5.89
C LEU A 114 4.66 26.40 7.35
N ASP A 115 5.35 27.49 7.72
CA ASP A 115 5.91 27.65 9.06
C ASP A 115 4.81 28.08 10.07
N GLU A 116 3.78 28.82 9.60
CA GLU A 116 2.52 29.06 10.31
C GLU A 116 1.74 27.76 10.55
N LEU A 117 1.59 26.91 9.51
CA LEU A 117 0.87 25.63 9.61
C LEU A 117 1.55 24.60 10.51
N MET A 118 2.88 24.55 10.50
CA MET A 118 3.65 23.64 11.35
C MET A 118 3.74 24.10 12.81
N GLY A 119 3.23 25.30 13.15
CA GLY A 119 3.14 25.79 14.53
C GLY A 119 4.50 25.95 15.19
N MET A 120 5.40 26.73 14.57
CA MET A 120 6.74 27.07 15.11
C MET A 120 6.68 27.40 16.62
N PRO A 121 7.39 26.67 17.50
CA PRO A 121 8.56 25.82 17.24
C PRO A 121 8.24 24.31 17.07
N PHE A 122 7.28 23.96 16.21
CA PHE A 122 6.86 22.59 15.90
C PHE A 122 6.17 21.85 17.06
N SER A 123 5.64 22.59 18.04
CA SER A 123 5.02 22.01 19.25
C SER A 123 3.66 21.37 19.02
N GLN A 124 3.13 21.44 17.79
CA GLN A 124 1.84 20.88 17.38
C GLN A 124 1.97 19.71 16.39
N LEU A 125 3.20 19.29 16.06
CA LEU A 125 3.41 18.12 15.21
C LEU A 125 3.17 16.83 16.01
N GLU A 126 2.48 15.87 15.37
CA GLU A 126 2.23 14.54 15.91
C GLU A 126 2.77 13.49 14.92
N GLU A 127 3.50 12.51 15.42
CA GLU A 127 3.79 11.29 14.66
C GLU A 127 2.61 10.33 14.77
N ARG A 128 2.15 9.79 13.64
CA ARG A 128 1.02 8.86 13.58
C ARG A 128 1.31 7.73 12.59
N VAL A 129 1.35 6.50 13.08
CA VAL A 129 1.45 5.28 12.25
C VAL A 129 0.05 4.99 11.67
N TYR A 130 -0.03 4.81 10.35
CA TYR A 130 -1.30 4.67 9.63
C TYR A 130 -1.23 3.64 8.50
N ASP A 131 -2.26 2.80 8.39
CA ASP A 131 -2.52 1.95 7.22
C ASP A 131 -2.73 2.79 5.95
N PHE A 132 -1.72 2.92 5.10
CA PHE A 132 -1.87 3.47 3.76
C PHE A 132 -2.34 2.38 2.79
N ARG A 133 -3.55 2.51 2.25
CA ARG A 133 -4.13 1.55 1.28
C ARG A 133 -4.40 2.20 -0.07
N CYS A 134 -3.54 1.92 -1.06
CA CYS A 134 -3.79 2.31 -2.44
C CYS A 134 -4.97 1.50 -3.03
N VAL A 135 -5.75 2.09 -3.93
CA VAL A 135 -6.86 1.40 -4.62
C VAL A 135 -6.36 0.21 -5.46
N GLU A 136 -5.14 0.30 -6.00
CA GLU A 136 -4.45 -0.69 -6.85
C GLU A 136 -4.03 -2.00 -6.15
N ALA A 137 -4.65 -2.33 -5.01
CA ALA A 137 -4.43 -3.57 -4.24
C ALA A 137 -3.05 -3.73 -3.56
N TRP A 138 -2.33 -2.64 -3.31
CA TRP A 138 -1.14 -2.61 -2.45
C TRP A 138 -1.31 -1.68 -1.23
N SER A 139 -0.48 -1.87 -0.21
CA SER A 139 -0.54 -1.11 1.05
C SER A 139 0.84 -0.92 1.68
N MET A 140 0.91 0.07 2.57
CA MET A 140 2.05 0.39 3.43
C MET A 140 1.53 0.69 4.84
N VAL A 141 2.41 0.53 5.83
CA VAL A 141 2.30 1.01 7.22
C VAL A 141 3.55 1.83 7.55
#